data_AF-A0A929PJ20-F1
#
_entry.id   AF-A0A929PJ20-F1
#
_cell.length_a   1.000
_cell.length_b   1.000
_cell.length_c   1.000
_cell.angle_alpha   90.00
_cell.angle_beta   90.00
_cell.angle_gamma   90.00
#
_symmetry.space_group_name_H-M   'P 1'
#
loop_
_entity.id
_entity.type
_entity.pdbx_description
1 polymer ?
#
loop_
_entity_poly.entity_id
_entity_poly.type
_entity_poly.pdbx_seq_one_letter_code
_entity_poly.pdbx_strand_id
1 'polypeptide(L)'
;MGIKEEAVGEAINLGSGEEHRVIDLANMVNEFAGNEAGIKYAERRDWDVKHRLLSSIAKAKMLLGHEPQMGFEDGLKKVHAWFVENWGDIERSAEF
;
A
#
# COMPACT_ATOMS: atom_id res chain seq x y z
N MET A 1 19.06 -22.52 3.34
CA MET A 1 19.15 -21.48 2.29
C MET A 1 17.73 -21.08 1.91
N GLY A 2 17.42 -19.79 1.81
CA GLY A 2 16.07 -19.27 1.52
C GLY A 2 15.72 -19.20 0.02
N ILE A 3 16.25 -20.12 -0.79
CA ILE A 3 16.06 -20.14 -2.25
C ILE A 3 15.02 -21.22 -2.60
N LYS A 4 14.07 -20.87 -3.46
CA LYS A 4 13.12 -21.78 -4.11
C LYS A 4 13.54 -21.90 -5.57
N GLU A 5 14.05 -23.06 -5.97
CA GLU A 5 14.55 -23.28 -7.35
C GLU A 5 13.44 -23.02 -8.39
N GLU A 6 12.19 -23.33 -8.04
CA GLU A 6 11.02 -23.12 -8.90
C GLU A 6 10.70 -21.64 -9.15
N ALA A 7 11.32 -20.72 -8.40
CA ALA A 7 11.14 -19.28 -8.58
C ALA A 7 12.24 -18.63 -9.43
N VAL A 8 13.35 -19.33 -9.72
CA VAL A 8 14.46 -18.77 -10.48
C VAL A 8 14.05 -18.52 -11.93
N GLY A 9 14.17 -17.28 -12.39
CA GLY A 9 13.80 -16.86 -13.75
C GLY A 9 12.34 -16.47 -13.92
N GLU A 10 11.52 -16.57 -12.87
CA GLU A 10 10.10 -16.27 -12.93
C GLU A 10 9.79 -14.79 -12.59
N ALA A 11 8.89 -14.18 -13.35
CA ALA A 11 8.20 -12.96 -12.93
C ALA A 11 6.99 -13.33 -12.04
N ILE A 12 6.93 -12.78 -10.84
CA ILE A 12 5.93 -13.14 -9.82
C ILE A 12 5.31 -11.86 -9.23
N ASN A 13 3.98 -11.77 -9.25
CA ASN A 13 3.28 -10.68 -8.56
C ASN A 13 3.39 -10.87 -7.04
N LEU A 14 3.84 -9.83 -6.34
CA LEU A 14 3.76 -9.75 -4.89
C LEU A 14 2.75 -8.64 -4.54
N GLY A 15 1.60 -9.04 -4.04
CA GLY A 15 0.53 -8.11 -3.65
C GLY A 15 -0.35 -8.71 -2.55
N SER A 16 -1.41 -8.00 -2.18
CA SER A 16 -2.41 -8.46 -1.21
C SER A 16 -3.45 -9.40 -1.84
N GLY A 17 -3.67 -9.31 -3.16
CA GLY A 17 -4.82 -9.97 -3.78
C GLY A 17 -6.16 -9.27 -3.52
N GLU A 18 -6.11 -8.06 -2.94
CA GLU A 18 -7.26 -7.23 -2.60
C GLU A 18 -7.08 -5.83 -3.20
N GLU A 19 -8.19 -5.12 -3.42
CA GLU A 19 -8.18 -3.72 -3.88
C GLU A 19 -8.90 -2.83 -2.86
N HIS A 20 -8.47 -1.58 -2.78
CA HIS A 20 -9.10 -0.55 -1.95
C HIS A 20 -9.36 0.68 -2.80
N ARG A 21 -10.45 1.41 -2.51
CA ARG A 21 -10.73 2.67 -3.18
C ARG A 21 -9.87 3.77 -2.55
N VAL A 22 -9.42 4.72 -3.38
CA VAL A 22 -8.64 5.89 -2.91
C VAL A 22 -9.41 6.69 -1.85
N ILE A 23 -10.74 6.79 -1.99
CA ILE A 23 -11.59 7.49 -1.02
C ILE A 23 -11.59 6.81 0.36
N ASP A 24 -11.55 5.48 0.43
CA ASP A 24 -11.51 4.75 1.70
C ASP A 24 -10.15 4.97 2.38
N LEU A 25 -9.06 4.90 1.61
CA LEU A 25 -7.71 5.22 2.10
C LEU A 25 -7.63 6.66 2.65
N ALA A 26 -8.12 7.63 1.90
CA ALA A 26 -8.10 9.03 2.34
C ALA A 26 -8.89 9.26 3.63
N ASN A 27 -10.05 8.62 3.77
CA ASN A 27 -10.84 8.69 5.01
C ASN A 27 -10.11 8.05 6.20
N MET A 28 -9.48 6.87 6.02
CA MET A 28 -8.71 6.23 7.09
C MET A 28 -7.51 7.09 7.52
N VAL A 29 -6.80 7.73 6.57
CA VAL A 29 -5.71 8.66 6.90
C VAL A 29 -6.23 9.85 7.69
N ASN A 30 -7.37 10.43 7.29
CA ASN A 30 -7.99 11.54 8.03
C ASN A 30 -8.37 11.13 9.45
N GLU A 31 -8.97 9.95 9.63
CA GLU A 31 -9.33 9.41 10.94
C GLU A 31 -8.10 9.25 11.83
N PHE A 32 -7.05 8.59 11.32
CA PHE A 32 -5.85 8.30 12.12
C PHE A 32 -5.09 9.57 12.49
N ALA A 33 -5.00 10.54 11.58
CA ALA A 33 -4.33 11.82 11.81
C ALA A 33 -5.19 12.85 12.55
N GLY A 34 -6.46 12.55 12.86
CA GLY A 34 -7.41 13.52 13.43
C GLY A 34 -7.67 14.73 12.53
N ASN A 35 -7.62 14.55 11.20
CA ASN A 35 -7.78 15.64 10.24
C ASN A 35 -9.26 15.92 9.94
N GLU A 36 -9.72 17.11 10.31
CA GLU A 36 -11.09 17.58 10.07
C GLU A 36 -11.28 18.34 8.73
N ALA A 37 -10.21 18.58 7.98
CA ALA A 37 -10.26 19.36 6.73
C ALA A 37 -10.99 18.65 5.57
N GLY A 38 -11.27 17.35 5.70
CA GLY A 38 -12.02 16.57 4.72
C GLY A 38 -11.22 16.24 3.46
N ILE A 39 -11.93 16.06 2.34
CA ILE A 39 -11.38 15.60 1.06
C ILE A 39 -11.80 16.53 -0.07
N LYS A 40 -10.82 16.98 -0.87
CA LYS A 40 -11.06 17.75 -2.09
C LYS A 40 -10.80 16.87 -3.32
N TYR A 41 -11.75 16.84 -4.23
CA TYR A 41 -11.58 16.18 -5.52
C TYR A 41 -10.79 17.06 -6.49
N ALA A 42 -9.89 16.44 -7.24
CA ALA A 42 -9.08 17.07 -8.27
C ALA A 42 -9.23 16.31 -9.58
N GLU A 43 -8.87 16.96 -10.69
CA GLU A 43 -8.84 16.31 -11.99
C GLU A 43 -7.82 15.17 -12.01
N ARG A 44 -8.11 14.17 -12.83
CA ARG A 44 -7.22 13.04 -12.99
C ARG A 44 -5.97 13.45 -13.75
N ARG A 45 -4.84 12.89 -13.36
CA ARG A 45 -3.59 12.98 -14.13
C ARG A 45 -3.81 12.35 -15.51
N ASP A 46 -3.36 13.03 -16.55
CA ASP A 46 -3.51 12.64 -17.95
C ASP A 46 -2.93 11.25 -18.27
N TRP A 47 -1.81 10.91 -17.64
CA TRP A 47 -1.12 9.63 -17.82
C TRP A 47 -1.69 8.47 -16.97
N ASP A 48 -2.56 8.76 -15.99
CA ASP A 48 -3.13 7.76 -15.11
C ASP A 48 -4.35 7.10 -15.78
N VAL A 49 -4.09 6.22 -16.74
CA VAL A 49 -5.14 5.58 -17.55
C VAL A 49 -5.83 4.40 -16.85
N LYS A 50 -5.24 3.84 -15.79
CA LYS A 50 -5.75 2.61 -15.13
C LYS A 50 -6.56 2.97 -13.89
N HIS A 51 -7.87 2.69 -13.91
CA HIS A 51 -8.76 2.99 -12.78
C HIS A 51 -8.67 1.99 -11.63
N ARG A 52 -8.16 0.78 -11.91
CA ARG A 52 -8.09 -0.31 -10.96
C ARG A 52 -6.82 -1.11 -11.20
N LEU A 53 -6.20 -1.51 -10.10
CA LEU A 53 -5.06 -2.42 -10.09
C LEU A 53 -5.34 -3.47 -9.02
N LEU A 54 -5.48 -4.72 -9.44
CA LEU A 54 -5.71 -5.87 -8.58
C LEU A 54 -4.84 -7.01 -9.08
N SER A 55 -3.84 -7.40 -8.29
CA SER A 55 -2.91 -8.47 -8.65
C SER A 55 -3.50 -9.84 -8.32
N SER A 56 -3.45 -10.79 -9.27
CA SER A 56 -3.54 -12.20 -8.89
C SER A 56 -2.23 -12.62 -8.20
N ILE A 57 -2.35 -13.19 -6.99
CA ILE A 57 -1.24 -13.68 -6.18
C ILE A 57 -1.09 -15.21 -6.23
N ALA A 58 -1.86 -15.88 -7.10
CA ALA A 58 -1.89 -17.34 -7.18
C ALA A 58 -0.50 -17.95 -7.48
N LYS A 59 0.27 -17.32 -8.38
CA LYS A 59 1.63 -17.78 -8.70
C LYS A 59 2.58 -17.64 -7.51
N ALA A 60 2.50 -16.54 -6.77
CA ALA A 60 3.30 -16.34 -5.56
C ALA A 60 2.94 -17.35 -4.46
N LYS A 61 1.65 -17.62 -4.27
CA LYS A 61 1.20 -18.66 -3.34
C LYS A 61 1.74 -20.03 -3.71
N MET A 62 1.69 -20.40 -5.00
CA MET A 62 2.14 -21.69 -5.50
C MET A 62 3.66 -21.88 -5.39
N LEU A 63 4.46 -20.90 -5.85
CA LEU A 63 5.91 -21.04 -5.93
C LEU A 63 6.62 -20.68 -4.62
N LEU A 64 6.09 -19.69 -3.90
CA LEU A 64 6.77 -19.10 -2.73
C LEU A 64 6.05 -19.42 -1.41
N GLY A 65 4.83 -19.96 -1.45
CA GLY A 65 3.99 -20.04 -0.26
C GLY A 65 3.53 -18.66 0.22
N HIS A 66 3.54 -17.65 -0.65
CA HIS A 66 3.18 -16.27 -0.30
C HIS A 66 1.73 -16.19 0.17
N GLU A 67 1.56 -15.69 1.39
CA GLU A 67 0.29 -15.41 2.01
C GLU A 67 0.39 -14.06 2.73
N PRO A 68 -0.28 -13.00 2.25
CA PRO A 68 -0.29 -11.71 2.91
C PRO A 68 -0.86 -11.85 4.33
N GLN A 69 -0.07 -11.47 5.34
CA GLN A 69 -0.46 -11.59 6.75
C GLN A 69 -0.90 -10.25 7.37
N MET A 70 -0.63 -9.14 6.68
CA MET A 70 -0.96 -7.79 7.14
C MET A 70 -2.21 -7.30 6.44
N GLY A 71 -3.27 -7.05 7.21
CA GLY A 71 -4.46 -6.36 6.70
C GLY A 71 -4.14 -4.92 6.33
N PHE A 72 -4.89 -4.35 5.38
CA PHE A 72 -4.62 -3.00 4.88
C PHE A 72 -4.70 -1.93 5.98
N GLU A 73 -5.75 -1.98 6.80
CA GLU A 73 -5.95 -1.03 7.90
C GLU A 73 -4.85 -1.16 8.97
N ASP A 74 -4.49 -2.39 9.37
CA ASP A 74 -3.42 -2.65 10.33
C ASP A 74 -2.05 -2.16 9.82
N GLY A 75 -1.79 -2.36 8.53
CA GLY A 75 -0.61 -1.83 7.86
C GLY A 75 -0.58 -0.30 7.90
N LEU A 76 -1.71 0.35 7.61
CA LEU A 76 -1.83 1.80 7.62
C LEU A 76 -1.67 2.38 9.05
N LYS A 77 -2.19 1.71 10.08
CA LYS A 77 -1.95 2.08 11.49
C LYS A 77 -0.47 2.03 11.85
N LYS A 78 0.27 1.03 11.37
CA LYS A 78 1.73 0.95 11.57
C LYS A 78 2.47 2.08 10.85
N VAL A 79 2.06 2.42 9.63
CA VAL A 79 2.61 3.57 8.91
C VAL A 79 2.34 4.86 9.68
N HIS A 80 1.10 5.08 10.13
CA HIS A 80 0.75 6.25 10.95
C HIS A 80 1.60 6.34 12.22
N ALA A 81 1.76 5.23 12.96
CA ALA A 81 2.61 5.20 14.15
C ALA A 81 4.07 5.59 13.83
N TRP A 82 4.62 5.11 12.72
CA TRP A 82 5.96 5.50 12.26
C TRP A 82 6.04 7.00 11.93
N PHE A 83 5.01 7.57 11.27
CA PHE A 83 4.93 9.02 11.02
C PHE A 83 4.94 9.83 12.31
N VAL A 84 4.17 9.41 13.33
CA VAL A 84 4.11 10.07 14.64
C VAL A 84 5.48 10.01 15.35
N GLU A 85 6.12 8.83 15.35
CA GLU A 85 7.41 8.62 16.01
C GLU A 85 8.55 9.42 15.35
N ASN A 86 8.50 9.60 14.02
CA ASN A 86 9.58 10.19 13.24
C ASN A 86 9.24 11.58 12.68
N TRP A 87 8.19 12.23 13.19
CA TRP A 87 7.62 13.45 12.59
C TRP A 87 8.65 14.56 12.38
N GLY A 88 9.50 14.81 13.38
CA GLY A 88 10.52 15.85 13.28
C GLY A 88 11.57 15.60 12.18
N ASP A 89 11.89 14.34 11.89
CA ASP A 89 12.83 13.98 10.83
C ASP A 89 12.16 14.10 9.45
N ILE A 90 10.90 13.70 9.37
CA ILE A 90 10.07 13.83 8.17
C ILE A 90 9.91 15.29 7.79
N GLU A 91 9.61 16.17 8.75
CA GLU A 91 9.45 17.62 8.50
C GLU A 91 10.73 18.25 7.91
N ARG A 92 11.91 17.79 8.34
CA ARG A 92 13.20 18.28 7.81
C ARG A 92 13.57 17.68 6.44
N SER A 93 12.99 16.53 6.11
CA SER A 93 13.41 15.73 4.94
C SER A 93 12.37 15.72 3.81
N ALA A 94 11.16 16.22 4.05
CA ALA A 94 10.11 16.24 3.05
C ALA A 94 10.45 17.22 1.91
N GLU A 95 10.32 16.73 0.68
CA GLU A 95 10.55 17.49 -0.55
C GLU A 95 9.20 17.63 -1.28
N PHE A 96 8.75 18.87 -1.51
CA PHE A 96 7.48 19.21 -2.14
C PHE A 96 7.68 19.99 -3.44
#